data_AF-A0A3P9JZ45-F1
#
_entry.id   AF-A0A3P9JZ45-F1
#
_cell.length_a   1.000
_cell.length_b   1.000
_cell.length_c   1.000
_cell.angle_alpha   90.00
_cell.angle_beta   90.00
_cell.angle_gamma   90.00
#
_symmetry.space_group_name_H-M   'P 1'
#
loop_
_entity.id
_entity.type
_entity.pdbx_description
1 polymer ?
#
loop_
_entity_poly.entity_id
_entity_poly.type
_entity_poly.pdbx_seq_one_letter_code
_entity_poly.pdbx_strand_id
1 'polypeptide(L)'
;FIDFSSAFNTLIPQQLICKLDKLGVNTPICNWLLDFLSQRPQTVRAGNNTSNTIILNTGAPQGCVLSPLLFTLLTHDCTTTHSTNHLVKFADDTTLVGLITKGDETNYREEVDLLTKWCRDNNLLLNVGKTKEIVVNFQRGNTQHLPLIIDGTAVERVSSTKFLGVHISEDLSWTANTTSLAKKGQQRLYFLRKLKRSGASPAIMTTFYRGTIESILSSCITVWGGSCTHSNRKALQRIVNTARRIIGTPLLSLQDLYTTRLTRKTLTIIKDAHHPAHNLFRLLPSGRRYRSLRSRTTRLRNSFTHQAIRISTYPPPISPHEQCSNEPPPRCLETLH
;
A
#
# COMPACT_ATOMS: atom_id res chain seq x y z
N PHE A 1 -5.50 7.93 10.16
CA PHE A 1 -4.15 7.44 9.82
C PHE A 1 -3.32 7.54 11.08
N ILE A 2 -2.96 6.39 11.64
CA ILE A 2 -2.33 6.26 12.94
C ILE A 2 -0.82 6.10 12.73
N ASP A 3 -0.05 6.83 13.54
CA ASP A 3 1.40 6.76 13.55
C ASP A 3 1.87 6.34 14.94
N PHE A 4 2.80 5.41 15.00
CA PHE A 4 3.39 4.94 16.25
C PHE A 4 4.77 5.57 16.46
N SER A 5 5.05 5.98 17.69
CA SER A 5 6.38 6.37 18.12
C SER A 5 7.27 5.14 18.23
N SER A 6 8.10 4.93 17.21
CA SER A 6 9.16 3.91 17.24
C SER A 6 8.65 2.46 17.42
N ALA A 7 7.60 2.09 16.68
CA ALA A 7 6.83 0.85 16.84
C ALA A 7 7.67 -0.43 17.07
N PHE A 8 8.69 -0.65 16.25
CA PHE A 8 9.54 -1.85 16.36
C PHE A 8 10.38 -1.89 17.63
N ASN A 9 10.71 -0.74 18.23
CA ASN A 9 11.54 -0.68 19.43
C ASN A 9 10.72 -0.85 20.73
N THR A 10 9.40 -0.73 20.66
CA THR A 10 8.53 -0.83 21.84
C THR A 10 7.96 -2.23 22.06
N LEU A 11 8.20 -3.18 21.15
CA LEU A 11 7.78 -4.58 21.29
C LEU A 11 8.33 -5.19 22.58
N ILE A 12 7.46 -5.73 23.44
CA ILE A 12 7.86 -6.47 24.63
C ILE A 12 7.90 -7.96 24.28
N PRO A 13 9.06 -8.65 24.35
CA PRO A 13 9.20 -10.04 23.95
C PRO A 13 8.18 -10.97 24.64
N GLN A 14 7.99 -10.82 25.95
CA GLN A 14 7.07 -11.64 26.73
C GLN A 14 5.62 -11.50 26.24
N GLN A 15 5.17 -10.27 25.91
CA GLN A 15 3.83 -10.05 25.38
C GLN A 15 3.64 -10.70 24.01
N LEU A 16 4.66 -10.62 23.14
CA LEU A 16 4.64 -11.31 21.86
C LEU A 16 4.52 -12.83 22.05
N ILE A 17 5.33 -13.43 22.92
CA ILE A 17 5.29 -14.88 23.17
C ILE A 17 3.90 -15.32 23.67
N CYS A 18 3.29 -14.59 24.59
CA CYS A 18 1.93 -14.89 25.06
C CYS A 18 0.89 -14.89 23.92
N LYS A 19 1.07 -14.04 22.90
CA LYS A 19 0.19 -14.03 21.72
C LYS A 19 0.50 -15.19 20.77
N LEU A 20 1.77 -15.53 20.59
CA LEU A 20 2.18 -16.66 19.75
C LEU A 20 1.69 -18.00 20.32
N ASP A 21 1.75 -18.16 21.64
CA ASP A 21 1.23 -19.33 22.34
C ASP A 21 -0.29 -19.49 22.11
N LYS A 22 -1.06 -18.39 22.22
CA LYS A 22 -2.50 -18.37 21.89
C LYS A 22 -2.80 -18.70 20.42
N LEU A 23 -1.86 -18.43 19.52
CA LEU A 23 -1.95 -18.79 18.10
C LEU A 23 -1.56 -20.25 17.83
N GLY A 24 -1.16 -21.01 18.85
CA GLY A 24 -0.74 -22.40 18.73
C GLY A 24 0.68 -22.59 18.22
N VAL A 25 1.54 -21.57 18.30
CA VAL A 25 2.97 -21.73 18.01
C VAL A 25 3.60 -22.60 19.09
N ASN A 26 4.37 -23.60 18.69
CA ASN A 26 4.96 -24.55 19.62
C ASN A 26 5.95 -23.89 20.59
N THR A 27 5.96 -24.37 21.83
CA THR A 27 6.80 -23.86 22.92
C THR A 27 8.30 -23.74 22.55
N PRO A 28 8.93 -24.68 21.83
CA PRO A 28 10.33 -24.53 21.43
C PRO A 28 10.60 -23.30 20.55
N ILE A 29 9.71 -22.99 19.60
CA ILE A 29 9.86 -21.78 18.75
C ILE A 29 9.62 -20.53 19.59
N CYS A 30 8.62 -20.54 20.47
CA CYS A 30 8.38 -19.44 21.41
C CYS A 30 9.59 -19.15 22.30
N ASN A 31 10.23 -20.18 22.85
CA ASN A 31 11.43 -20.04 23.68
C ASN A 31 12.62 -19.52 22.86
N TRP A 32 12.81 -20.03 21.64
CA TRP A 32 13.84 -19.53 20.74
C TRP A 32 13.62 -18.06 20.38
N LEU A 33 12.38 -17.64 20.10
CA LEU A 33 12.05 -16.25 19.83
C LEU A 33 12.25 -15.35 21.05
N LEU A 34 11.94 -15.85 22.25
CA LEU A 34 12.17 -15.11 23.49
C LEU A 34 13.66 -14.86 23.71
N ASP A 35 14.47 -15.90 23.57
CA ASP A 35 15.94 -15.82 23.65
C ASP A 35 16.49 -14.89 22.57
N PHE A 36 16.04 -15.05 21.32
CA PHE A 36 16.44 -14.21 20.19
C PHE A 36 16.16 -12.72 20.42
N LEU A 37 15.08 -12.36 21.11
CA LEU A 37 14.69 -10.96 21.33
C LEU A 37 15.21 -10.37 22.65
N SER A 38 15.67 -11.20 23.58
CA SER A 38 16.09 -10.80 24.93
C SER A 38 17.62 -10.76 25.08
N GLN A 39 18.10 -10.03 26.09
CA GLN A 39 19.51 -9.94 26.47
C GLN A 39 20.46 -9.63 25.29
N ARG A 40 19.99 -8.83 24.33
CA ARG A 40 20.74 -8.54 23.10
C ARG A 40 21.78 -7.44 23.35
N PRO A 41 23.09 -7.72 23.26
CA PRO A 41 24.09 -6.67 23.38
C PRO A 41 24.09 -5.79 22.12
N GLN A 42 24.11 -4.47 22.32
CA GLN A 42 24.24 -3.49 21.26
C GLN A 42 25.36 -2.49 21.58
N THR A 43 26.16 -2.19 20.57
CA THR A 43 27.17 -1.12 20.58
C THR A 43 27.07 -0.32 19.30
N VAL A 44 27.34 0.98 19.35
CA VAL A 44 27.44 1.85 18.18
C VAL A 44 28.91 2.13 17.89
N ARG A 45 29.35 1.91 16.65
CA ARG A 45 30.70 2.26 16.19
C ARG A 45 30.64 3.43 15.21
N ALA A 46 31.40 4.48 15.48
CA ALA A 46 31.56 5.64 14.61
C ALA A 46 33.06 5.85 14.33
N GLY A 47 33.51 5.47 13.13
CA GLY A 47 34.93 5.40 12.80
C GLY A 47 35.66 4.42 13.73
N ASN A 48 36.66 4.91 14.45
CA ASN A 48 37.45 4.12 15.40
C ASN A 48 36.87 4.09 16.82
N ASN A 49 35.84 4.90 17.10
CA ASN A 49 35.23 4.97 18.43
C ASN A 49 34.08 3.97 18.53
N THR A 50 34.05 3.20 19.61
CA THR A 50 32.96 2.26 19.92
C THR A 50 32.33 2.68 21.25
N SER A 51 30.99 2.72 21.30
CA SER A 51 30.26 3.01 22.54
C SER A 51 30.41 1.88 23.55
N ASN A 52 30.02 2.15 24.80
CA ASN A 52 29.75 1.08 25.75
C ASN A 52 28.64 0.15 25.22
N THR A 53 28.69 -1.11 25.64
CA THR A 53 27.64 -2.10 25.35
C THR A 53 26.42 -1.82 26.21
N ILE A 54 25.25 -1.71 25.57
CA ILE A 54 23.95 -1.72 26.23
C ILE A 54 23.27 -3.07 25.96
N ILE A 55 22.52 -3.57 26.93
CA ILE A 55 21.71 -4.77 26.75
C ILE A 55 20.27 -4.36 26.46
N LEU A 56 19.72 -4.83 25.34
CA LEU A 56 18.34 -4.60 24.95
C LEU A 56 17.47 -5.81 25.26
N ASN A 57 16.35 -5.54 25.94
CA ASN A 57 15.29 -6.50 26.24
C ASN A 57 13.94 -6.11 25.63
N THR A 58 13.94 -5.09 24.78
CA THR A 58 12.75 -4.61 24.08
C THR A 58 13.06 -4.39 22.61
N GLY A 59 12.01 -4.45 21.82
CA GLY A 59 12.04 -4.24 20.39
C GLY A 59 12.55 -5.44 19.60
N ALA A 60 12.28 -5.40 18.30
CA ALA A 60 12.85 -6.31 17.33
C ALA A 60 14.05 -5.65 16.61
N PRO A 61 15.13 -6.37 16.31
CA PRO A 61 16.29 -5.79 15.63
C PRO A 61 15.92 -5.14 14.29
N GLN A 62 16.25 -3.87 14.10
CA GLN A 62 16.05 -3.21 12.81
C GLN A 62 16.95 -3.84 11.73
N GLY A 63 16.38 -4.11 10.56
CA GLY A 63 17.08 -4.80 9.46
C GLY A 63 17.05 -6.33 9.57
N CYS A 64 16.51 -6.91 10.64
CA CYS A 64 16.25 -8.34 10.70
C CYS A 64 15.01 -8.71 9.86
N VAL A 65 15.12 -9.80 9.10
CA VAL A 65 14.06 -10.34 8.23
C VAL A 65 12.81 -10.74 9.02
N LEU A 66 12.97 -11.19 10.28
CA LEU A 66 11.86 -11.62 11.12
C LEU A 66 11.08 -10.46 11.75
N SER A 67 11.70 -9.30 11.95
CA SER A 67 11.08 -8.19 12.69
C SER A 67 9.71 -7.78 12.14
N PRO A 68 9.49 -7.61 10.82
CA PRO A 68 8.17 -7.28 10.27
C PRO A 68 7.10 -8.36 10.53
N LEU A 69 7.48 -9.64 10.47
CA LEU A 69 6.56 -10.74 10.76
C LEU A 69 6.17 -10.75 12.24
N LEU A 70 7.15 -10.59 13.14
CA LEU A 70 6.90 -10.54 14.59
C LEU A 70 5.98 -9.36 14.96
N PHE A 71 6.17 -8.20 14.31
CA PHE A 71 5.27 -7.06 14.51
C PHE A 71 3.85 -7.33 13.99
N THR A 72 3.73 -8.03 12.86
CA THR A 72 2.42 -8.44 12.31
C THR A 72 1.70 -9.40 13.26
N LEU A 73 2.43 -10.34 13.88
CA LEU A 73 1.89 -11.28 14.87
C LEU A 73 1.55 -10.59 16.21
N LEU A 74 2.35 -9.63 16.65
CA LEU A 74 2.07 -8.81 17.83
C LEU A 74 0.72 -8.08 17.69
N THR A 75 0.47 -7.51 16.51
CA THR A 75 -0.70 -6.69 16.23
C THR A 75 -1.88 -7.50 15.68
N HIS A 76 -1.80 -8.83 15.60
CA HIS A 76 -2.80 -9.64 14.87
C HIS A 76 -4.22 -9.50 15.47
N ASP A 77 -4.33 -9.47 16.80
CA ASP A 77 -5.55 -9.36 17.59
C ASP A 77 -6.04 -7.90 17.75
N CYS A 78 -5.31 -6.94 17.18
CA CYS A 78 -5.82 -5.59 17.00
C CYS A 78 -6.87 -5.61 15.87
N THR A 79 -8.14 -5.68 16.24
CA THR A 79 -9.29 -5.78 15.33
C THR A 79 -10.40 -4.82 15.76
N THR A 80 -11.26 -4.42 14.82
CA THR A 80 -12.45 -3.62 15.14
C THR A 80 -13.53 -4.47 15.81
N THR A 81 -14.29 -3.86 16.71
CA THR A 81 -15.47 -4.42 17.36
C THR A 81 -16.75 -4.11 16.56
N HIS A 82 -16.82 -2.96 15.89
CA HIS A 82 -17.96 -2.52 15.11
C HIS A 82 -17.81 -2.91 13.64
N SER A 83 -18.84 -3.53 13.07
CA SER A 83 -18.88 -3.96 11.66
C SER A 83 -18.88 -2.79 10.66
N THR A 84 -19.22 -1.59 11.11
CA THR A 84 -19.16 -0.34 10.33
C THR A 84 -17.74 0.21 10.19
N ASN A 85 -16.78 -0.36 10.93
CA ASN A 85 -15.43 0.12 11.03
C ASN A 85 -14.45 -0.95 10.57
N HIS A 86 -13.33 -0.50 9.98
CA HIS A 86 -12.32 -1.36 9.40
C HIS A 86 -10.94 -0.88 9.80
N LEU A 87 -10.11 -1.82 10.27
CA LEU A 87 -8.71 -1.58 10.55
C LEU A 87 -7.86 -2.14 9.41
N VAL A 88 -7.06 -1.28 8.78
CA VAL A 88 -6.06 -1.64 7.77
C VAL A 88 -4.69 -1.54 8.40
N LYS A 89 -3.95 -2.65 8.42
CA LYS A 89 -2.60 -2.76 9.00
C LYS A 89 -1.61 -3.13 7.90
N PHE A 90 -0.48 -2.44 7.84
CA PHE A 90 0.66 -2.78 7.00
C PHE A 90 1.95 -2.53 7.78
N ALA A 91 2.50 -3.59 8.39
CA ALA A 91 3.52 -3.43 9.43
C ALA A 91 3.05 -2.41 10.48
N ASP A 92 3.81 -1.35 10.73
CA ASP A 92 3.48 -0.25 11.66
C ASP A 92 2.46 0.75 11.11
N ASP A 93 2.29 0.85 9.79
CA ASP A 93 1.26 1.72 9.18
C ASP A 93 -0.14 1.17 9.50
N THR A 94 -0.88 1.86 10.37
CA THR A 94 -2.24 1.48 10.77
C THR A 94 -3.25 2.55 10.40
N THR A 95 -4.39 2.16 9.85
CA THR A 95 -5.48 3.07 9.51
C THR A 95 -6.82 2.50 9.94
N LEU A 96 -7.48 3.20 10.85
CA LEU A 96 -8.88 2.96 11.20
C LEU A 96 -9.78 3.78 10.26
N VAL A 97 -10.74 3.11 9.66
CA VAL A 97 -11.77 3.70 8.79
C VAL A 97 -13.13 3.43 9.44
N GLY A 98 -13.90 4.47 9.74
CA GLY A 98 -15.25 4.33 10.28
C GLY A 98 -16.31 4.92 9.34
N LEU A 99 -17.46 4.25 9.24
CA LEU A 99 -18.61 4.77 8.51
C LEU A 99 -19.47 5.65 9.43
N ILE A 100 -19.52 6.95 9.14
CA ILE A 100 -20.41 7.90 9.80
C ILE A 100 -21.75 7.94 9.05
N THR A 101 -22.85 7.70 9.75
CA THR A 101 -24.20 7.68 9.16
C THR A 101 -25.10 8.70 9.84
N LYS A 102 -25.72 9.60 9.06
CA LYS A 102 -26.60 10.66 9.59
C LYS A 102 -25.95 11.54 10.68
N GLY A 103 -24.63 11.72 10.60
CA GLY A 103 -23.86 12.50 11.58
C GLY A 103 -23.46 11.71 12.84
N ASP A 104 -23.90 10.46 12.99
CA ASP A 104 -23.50 9.61 14.09
C ASP A 104 -22.09 9.04 13.86
N GLU A 105 -21.15 9.47 14.69
CA GLU A 105 -19.76 9.03 14.72
C GLU A 105 -19.42 8.13 15.91
N THR A 106 -20.42 7.70 16.70
CA THR A 106 -20.24 6.98 17.97
C THR A 106 -19.35 5.75 17.82
N ASN A 107 -19.70 4.83 16.91
CA ASN A 107 -18.89 3.64 16.65
C ASN A 107 -17.43 3.99 16.29
N TYR A 108 -17.22 5.04 15.48
CA TYR A 108 -15.87 5.46 15.09
C TYR A 108 -15.06 5.96 16.28
N ARG A 109 -15.67 6.78 17.15
CA ARG A 109 -15.02 7.31 18.36
C ARG A 109 -14.71 6.20 19.35
N GLU A 110 -15.66 5.31 19.59
CA GLU A 110 -15.46 4.14 20.46
C GLU A 110 -14.32 3.24 19.96
N GLU A 111 -14.21 3.00 18.64
CA GLU A 111 -13.06 2.27 18.10
C GLU A 111 -11.73 2.98 18.31
N VAL A 112 -11.68 4.31 18.20
CA VAL A 112 -10.44 5.06 18.46
C VAL A 112 -10.03 4.89 19.93
N ASP A 113 -10.98 4.94 20.86
CA ASP A 113 -10.72 4.75 22.28
C ASP A 113 -10.26 3.32 22.60
N LEU A 114 -10.94 2.31 22.03
CA LEU A 114 -10.56 0.90 22.15
C LEU A 114 -9.17 0.64 21.57
N LEU A 115 -8.87 1.22 20.41
CA LEU A 115 -7.56 1.12 19.79
C LEU A 115 -6.48 1.79 20.64
N THR A 116 -6.76 2.98 21.18
CA THR A 116 -5.84 3.71 22.06
C THR A 116 -5.55 2.89 23.31
N LYS A 117 -6.57 2.32 23.94
CA LYS A 117 -6.41 1.40 25.07
C LYS A 117 -5.58 0.17 24.68
N TRP A 118 -5.92 -0.49 23.57
CA TRP A 118 -5.19 -1.66 23.09
C TRP A 118 -3.71 -1.33 22.85
N CYS A 119 -3.40 -0.15 22.30
CA CYS A 119 -2.02 0.30 22.11
C CYS A 119 -1.28 0.39 23.46
N ARG A 120 -1.89 0.99 24.49
CA ARG A 120 -1.29 1.07 25.84
C ARG A 120 -1.05 -0.32 26.42
N ASP A 121 -2.04 -1.22 26.32
CA ASP A 121 -1.95 -2.59 26.85
C ASP A 121 -0.84 -3.42 26.15
N ASN A 122 -0.50 -3.09 24.89
CA ASN A 122 0.52 -3.75 24.08
C ASN A 122 1.84 -2.96 23.97
N ASN A 123 2.03 -1.96 24.85
CA ASN A 123 3.21 -1.10 24.87
C ASN A 123 3.54 -0.46 23.50
N LEU A 124 2.50 -0.08 22.76
CA LEU A 124 2.61 0.68 21.52
C LEU A 124 2.26 2.14 21.80
N LEU A 125 3.23 3.02 21.55
CA LEU A 125 3.08 4.44 21.82
C LEU A 125 2.49 5.13 20.60
N LEU A 126 1.27 5.65 20.72
CA LEU A 126 0.66 6.46 19.67
C LEU A 126 1.34 7.83 19.58
N ASN A 127 1.65 8.25 18.35
CA ASN A 127 2.13 9.59 18.07
C ASN A 127 0.96 10.45 17.60
N VAL A 128 0.25 11.10 18.54
CA VAL A 128 -0.93 11.92 18.22
C VAL A 128 -0.57 13.07 17.27
N GLY A 129 0.61 13.68 17.41
CA GLY A 129 1.07 14.76 16.54
C GLY A 129 1.33 14.35 15.08
N LYS A 130 1.70 13.09 14.84
CA LYS A 130 1.88 12.52 13.49
C LYS A 130 0.63 11.83 12.96
N THR A 131 -0.27 11.40 13.84
CA THR A 131 -1.59 10.85 13.49
C THR A 131 -2.40 11.93 12.77
N LYS A 132 -3.04 11.57 11.67
CA LYS A 132 -3.88 12.45 10.86
C LYS A 132 -5.29 11.89 10.70
N GLU A 133 -6.28 12.76 10.76
CA GLU A 133 -7.67 12.45 10.43
C GLU A 133 -8.03 13.02 9.06
N ILE A 134 -8.76 12.24 8.24
CA ILE A 134 -9.39 12.73 7.01
C ILE A 134 -10.87 12.37 7.09
N VAL A 135 -11.73 13.34 6.86
CA VAL A 135 -13.17 13.14 6.77
C VAL A 135 -13.60 13.19 5.31
N VAL A 136 -14.05 12.06 4.78
CA VAL A 136 -14.51 11.95 3.39
C VAL A 136 -16.03 12.11 3.37
N ASN A 137 -16.51 13.28 2.93
CA ASN A 137 -17.94 13.59 2.90
C ASN A 137 -18.36 14.16 1.53
N PHE A 138 -19.42 13.59 0.94
CA PHE A 138 -20.00 14.01 -0.33
C PHE A 138 -21.46 14.47 -0.21
N GLN A 139 -21.97 14.60 1.01
CA GLN A 139 -23.31 15.14 1.25
C GLN A 139 -23.32 16.64 0.94
N ARG A 140 -24.47 17.15 0.48
CA ARG A 140 -24.66 18.58 0.26
C ARG A 140 -25.01 19.23 1.60
N GLY A 141 -24.15 20.10 2.10
CA GLY A 141 -24.34 20.82 3.37
C GLY A 141 -23.05 20.84 4.19
N ASN A 142 -22.95 21.80 5.12
CA ASN A 142 -21.81 21.88 6.04
C ASN A 142 -22.04 20.89 7.20
N THR A 143 -21.35 19.77 7.19
CA THR A 143 -21.34 18.82 8.32
C THR A 143 -20.07 19.08 9.10
N GLN A 144 -20.18 19.85 10.18
CA GLN A 144 -19.06 20.07 11.09
C GLN A 144 -18.98 18.87 12.03
N HIS A 145 -17.88 18.12 11.93
CA HIS A 145 -17.54 17.08 12.89
C HIS A 145 -16.66 17.68 13.98
N LEU A 146 -16.90 17.33 15.24
CA LEU A 146 -16.04 17.72 16.34
C LEU A 146 -14.61 17.21 16.10
N PRO A 147 -13.57 17.89 16.60
CA PRO A 147 -12.20 17.38 16.53
C PRO A 147 -12.09 16.00 17.17
N LEU A 148 -11.23 15.14 16.61
CA LEU A 148 -10.85 13.89 17.24
C LEU A 148 -9.84 14.16 18.36
N ILE A 149 -10.13 13.72 19.57
CA ILE A 149 -9.25 13.86 20.73
C ILE A 149 -8.70 12.48 21.09
N ILE A 150 -7.38 12.36 21.21
CA ILE A 150 -6.70 11.16 21.70
C ILE A 150 -5.78 11.61 22.83
N ASP A 151 -5.89 10.98 24.00
CA ASP A 151 -5.09 11.32 25.19
C ASP A 151 -5.09 12.82 25.53
N GLY A 152 -6.26 13.46 25.42
CA GLY A 152 -6.45 14.89 25.68
C GLY A 152 -5.89 15.83 24.60
N THR A 153 -5.31 15.28 23.52
CA THR A 153 -4.73 16.06 22.41
C THR A 153 -5.58 15.95 21.15
N ALA A 154 -5.83 17.07 20.48
CA ALA A 154 -6.57 17.08 19.22
C ALA A 154 -5.70 16.51 18.07
N VAL A 155 -6.24 15.55 17.34
CA VAL A 155 -5.66 14.99 16.11
C VAL A 155 -5.81 16.02 14.99
N GLU A 156 -4.75 16.21 14.21
CA GLU A 156 -4.79 17.11 13.06
C GLU A 156 -5.70 16.54 11.97
N ARG A 157 -6.75 17.31 11.62
CA ARG A 157 -7.59 17.04 10.46
C ARG A 157 -6.97 17.65 9.22
N VAL A 158 -6.79 16.84 8.18
CA VAL A 158 -6.15 17.25 6.91
C VAL A 158 -7.03 16.94 5.72
N SER A 159 -6.89 17.71 4.64
CA SER A 159 -7.60 17.46 3.38
C SER A 159 -6.90 16.42 2.50
N SER A 160 -5.63 16.12 2.77
CA SER A 160 -4.86 15.11 2.07
C SER A 160 -3.73 14.56 2.93
N THR A 161 -3.47 13.26 2.85
CA THR A 161 -2.32 12.62 3.51
C THR A 161 -1.74 11.51 2.66
N LYS A 162 -0.48 11.18 2.90
CA LYS A 162 0.22 10.12 2.18
C LYS A 162 0.15 8.82 3.00
N PHE A 163 -0.40 7.77 2.40
CA PHE A 163 -0.48 6.43 2.98
C PHE A 163 0.13 5.42 2.01
N LEU A 164 1.08 4.61 2.48
CA LEU A 164 1.77 3.58 1.68
C LEU A 164 2.29 4.09 0.32
N GLY A 165 2.77 5.32 0.27
CA GLY A 165 3.30 5.94 -0.96
C GLY A 165 2.31 6.75 -1.80
N VAL A 166 1.00 6.66 -1.52
CA VAL A 166 -0.08 7.28 -2.31
C VAL A 166 -0.74 8.41 -1.53
N HIS A 167 -1.03 9.54 -2.17
CA HIS A 167 -1.81 10.61 -1.53
C HIS A 167 -3.30 10.30 -1.63
N ILE A 168 -3.99 10.30 -0.49
CA ILE A 168 -5.43 10.16 -0.36
C ILE A 168 -5.97 11.52 0.07
N SER A 169 -6.94 12.03 -0.67
CA SER A 169 -7.59 13.32 -0.40
C SER A 169 -9.04 13.13 0.08
N GLU A 170 -9.56 14.07 0.85
CA GLU A 170 -10.93 14.06 1.38
C GLU A 170 -12.01 14.02 0.27
N ASP A 171 -11.71 14.61 -0.89
CA ASP A 171 -12.56 14.61 -2.07
C ASP A 171 -12.40 13.33 -2.94
N LEU A 172 -11.49 12.44 -2.53
CA LEU A 172 -11.04 11.26 -3.27
C LEU A 172 -10.55 11.58 -4.70
N SER A 173 -10.07 12.81 -4.93
CA SER A 173 -9.36 13.17 -6.14
C SER A 173 -7.92 12.65 -6.09
N TRP A 174 -7.37 12.37 -7.28
CA TRP A 174 -5.99 11.87 -7.40
C TRP A 174 -5.01 12.96 -7.84
N THR A 175 -5.41 14.24 -7.75
CA THR A 175 -4.60 15.36 -8.21
C THR A 175 -3.32 15.52 -7.40
N ALA A 176 -3.41 15.54 -6.07
CA ALA A 176 -2.22 15.59 -5.20
C ALA A 176 -1.24 14.45 -5.50
N ASN A 177 -1.76 13.22 -5.64
CA ASN A 177 -0.96 12.04 -5.98
C ASN A 177 -0.29 12.17 -7.35
N THR A 178 -1.06 12.43 -8.41
CA THR A 178 -0.53 12.51 -9.78
C THR A 178 0.42 13.68 -9.99
N THR A 179 0.20 14.83 -9.33
CA THR A 179 1.15 15.96 -9.35
C THR A 179 2.48 15.56 -8.70
N SER A 180 2.44 14.85 -7.57
CA SER A 180 3.65 14.33 -6.91
C SER A 180 4.40 13.33 -7.81
N LEU A 181 3.69 12.40 -8.44
CA LEU A 181 4.27 11.46 -9.41
C LEU A 181 4.85 12.18 -10.64
N ALA A 182 4.16 13.19 -11.15
CA ALA A 182 4.63 13.98 -12.28
C ALA A 182 5.93 14.71 -11.95
N LYS A 183 6.02 15.34 -10.79
CA LYS A 183 7.24 16.02 -10.31
C LYS A 183 8.42 15.05 -10.25
N LYS A 184 8.23 13.87 -9.65
CA LYS A 184 9.26 12.82 -9.60
C LYS A 184 9.67 12.35 -10.99
N GLY A 185 8.70 12.06 -11.87
CA GLY A 185 8.97 11.63 -13.25
C GLY A 185 9.76 12.68 -14.04
N GLN A 186 9.43 13.97 -13.90
CA GLN A 186 10.17 15.07 -14.54
C GLN A 186 11.61 15.19 -14.04
N GLN A 187 11.84 15.03 -12.73
CA GLN A 187 13.19 14.99 -12.18
C GLN A 187 14.01 13.83 -12.76
N ARG A 188 13.40 12.66 -12.97
CA ARG A 188 14.08 11.49 -13.56
C ARG A 188 14.35 11.63 -15.06
N LEU A 189 13.55 12.41 -15.79
CA LEU A 189 13.83 12.75 -17.19
C LEU A 189 15.16 13.51 -17.36
N TYR A 190 15.58 14.31 -16.37
CA TYR A 190 16.90 14.97 -16.42
C TYR A 190 18.03 13.93 -16.52
N PHE A 191 18.00 12.90 -15.67
CA PHE A 191 19.00 11.83 -15.70
C PHE A 191 18.94 11.01 -16.99
N LEU A 192 17.73 10.76 -17.52
CA LEU A 192 17.58 10.11 -18.82
C LEU A 192 18.22 10.92 -19.96
N ARG A 193 18.08 12.26 -19.95
CA ARG A 193 18.77 13.14 -20.92
C ARG A 193 20.29 13.09 -20.74
N LYS A 194 20.78 13.04 -19.49
CA LYS A 194 22.21 12.91 -19.21
C LYS A 194 22.77 11.59 -19.76
N LEU A 195 22.07 10.48 -19.55
CA LEU A 195 22.44 9.17 -20.12
C LEU A 195 22.51 9.21 -21.64
N LYS A 196 21.53 9.83 -22.31
CA LYS A 196 21.57 10.01 -23.76
C LYS A 196 22.81 10.78 -24.22
N ARG A 197 23.14 11.90 -23.54
CA ARG A 197 24.33 12.71 -23.86
C ARG A 197 25.64 11.95 -23.65
N SER A 198 25.66 11.02 -22.70
CA SER A 198 26.80 10.12 -22.48
C SER A 198 26.89 8.97 -23.49
N GLY A 199 26.06 8.95 -24.54
CA GLY A 199 26.11 7.92 -25.59
C GLY A 199 25.49 6.58 -25.19
N ALA A 200 24.68 6.52 -24.13
CA ALA A 200 24.05 5.27 -23.70
C ALA A 200 23.13 4.71 -24.81
N SER A 201 23.16 3.38 -25.00
CA SER A 201 22.34 2.72 -26.01
C SER A 201 20.84 2.82 -25.69
N PRO A 202 19.94 2.74 -26.70
CA PRO A 202 18.49 2.72 -26.47
C PRO A 202 18.02 1.63 -25.52
N ALA A 203 18.69 0.47 -25.51
CA ALA A 203 18.40 -0.64 -24.60
C ALA A 203 18.66 -0.23 -23.13
N ILE A 204 19.84 0.33 -22.83
CA ILE A 204 20.20 0.79 -21.48
C ILE A 204 19.24 1.90 -21.03
N MET A 205 18.93 2.85 -21.90
CA MET A 205 18.00 3.93 -21.60
C MET A 205 16.57 3.42 -21.35
N THR A 206 16.13 2.38 -22.09
CA THR A 206 14.83 1.74 -21.87
C THR A 206 14.79 1.04 -20.51
N THR A 207 15.85 0.32 -20.14
CA THR A 207 15.97 -0.28 -18.81
C THR A 207 15.93 0.76 -17.71
N PHE A 208 16.67 1.87 -17.86
CA PHE A 208 16.64 2.99 -16.92
C PHE A 208 15.23 3.59 -16.81
N TYR A 209 14.55 3.82 -17.94
CA TYR A 209 13.18 4.33 -17.96
C TYR A 209 12.23 3.40 -17.19
N ARG A 210 12.27 2.10 -17.46
CA ARG A 210 11.42 1.11 -16.79
C ARG A 210 11.67 1.09 -15.28
N GLY A 211 12.93 1.08 -14.88
CA GLY A 211 13.33 1.00 -13.46
C GLY A 211 13.08 2.27 -12.66
N THR A 212 13.12 3.46 -13.28
CA THR A 212 13.14 4.74 -12.52
C THR A 212 12.00 5.70 -12.84
N ILE A 213 11.40 5.62 -14.03
CA ILE A 213 10.30 6.51 -14.46
C ILE A 213 9.00 5.71 -14.48
N GLU A 214 8.95 4.62 -15.26
CA GLU A 214 7.76 3.78 -15.37
C GLU A 214 7.36 3.19 -14.01
N SER A 215 8.32 2.72 -13.21
CA SER A 215 8.08 2.20 -11.86
C SER A 215 7.38 3.21 -10.94
N ILE A 216 7.78 4.49 -11.02
CA ILE A 216 7.15 5.58 -10.26
C ILE A 216 5.76 5.88 -10.81
N LEU A 217 5.63 6.04 -12.14
CA LEU A 217 4.36 6.37 -12.78
C LEU A 217 3.32 5.25 -12.67
N SER A 218 3.75 4.00 -12.55
CA SER A 218 2.87 2.83 -12.40
C SER A 218 2.67 2.39 -10.95
N SER A 219 3.33 3.05 -9.99
CA SER A 219 3.18 2.76 -8.55
C SER A 219 1.72 2.95 -8.12
N CYS A 220 1.12 1.87 -7.58
CA CYS A 220 -0.29 1.82 -7.17
C CYS A 220 -1.29 2.26 -8.26
N ILE A 221 -0.93 2.19 -9.55
CA ILE A 221 -1.77 2.68 -10.65
C ILE A 221 -3.14 2.00 -10.72
N THR A 222 -3.27 0.79 -10.20
CA THR A 222 -4.55 0.07 -10.10
C THR A 222 -5.53 0.72 -9.13
N VAL A 223 -5.06 1.54 -8.18
CA VAL A 223 -5.88 2.25 -7.20
C VAL A 223 -6.39 3.57 -7.77
N TRP A 224 -5.49 4.39 -8.32
CA TRP A 224 -5.80 5.76 -8.73
C TRP A 224 -6.05 5.93 -10.24
N GLY A 225 -5.57 5.00 -11.06
CA GLY A 225 -5.54 5.11 -12.52
C GLY A 225 -6.92 5.22 -13.15
N GLY A 226 -7.89 4.41 -12.71
CA GLY A 226 -9.27 4.45 -13.22
C GLY A 226 -9.98 5.78 -12.93
N SER A 227 -9.70 6.37 -11.78
CA SER A 227 -10.37 7.56 -11.25
C SER A 227 -9.65 8.88 -11.56
N CYS A 228 -8.54 8.86 -12.29
CA CYS A 228 -7.87 10.10 -12.69
C CYS A 228 -8.72 10.94 -13.67
N THR A 229 -8.59 12.25 -13.59
CA THR A 229 -9.16 13.15 -14.61
C THR A 229 -8.40 13.01 -15.93
N HIS A 230 -8.96 13.56 -17.01
CA HIS A 230 -8.27 13.63 -18.30
C HIS A 230 -7.00 14.49 -18.21
N SER A 231 -7.03 15.61 -17.47
CA SER A 231 -5.86 16.49 -17.29
C SER A 231 -4.72 15.78 -16.57
N ASN A 232 -5.01 15.05 -15.49
CA ASN A 232 -4.01 14.30 -14.73
C ASN A 232 -3.36 13.22 -15.61
N ARG A 233 -4.17 12.45 -16.35
CA ARG A 233 -3.66 11.43 -17.30
C ARG A 233 -2.79 12.06 -18.39
N LYS A 234 -3.22 13.17 -18.98
CA LYS A 234 -2.45 13.89 -20.01
C LYS A 234 -1.11 14.39 -19.48
N ALA A 235 -1.07 14.92 -18.24
CA ALA A 235 0.16 15.38 -17.61
C ALA A 235 1.19 14.26 -17.45
N LEU A 236 0.76 13.09 -16.96
CA LEU A 236 1.63 11.92 -16.82
C LEU A 236 2.04 11.32 -18.17
N GLN A 237 1.12 11.26 -19.14
CA GLN A 237 1.42 10.77 -20.50
C GLN A 237 2.47 11.64 -21.21
N ARG A 238 2.53 12.96 -20.94
CA ARG A 238 3.59 13.83 -21.48
C ARG A 238 4.99 13.42 -21.03
N ILE A 239 5.14 12.85 -19.82
CA ILE A 239 6.42 12.33 -19.32
C ILE A 239 6.83 11.11 -20.15
N VAL A 240 5.91 10.16 -20.34
CA VAL A 240 6.12 8.99 -21.20
C VAL A 240 6.49 9.41 -22.63
N ASN A 241 5.76 10.36 -23.21
CA ASN A 241 6.03 10.86 -24.57
C ASN A 241 7.38 11.59 -24.68
N THR A 242 7.84 12.23 -23.60
CA THR A 242 9.16 12.86 -23.55
C THR A 242 10.25 11.81 -23.47
N ALA A 243 10.09 10.81 -22.60
CA ALA A 243 11.02 9.68 -22.51
C ALA A 243 11.13 8.96 -23.87
N ARG A 244 9.99 8.67 -24.51
CA ARG A 244 9.93 8.06 -25.85
C ARG A 244 10.78 8.82 -26.88
N ARG A 245 10.66 10.15 -26.90
CA ARG A 245 11.45 11.03 -27.79
C ARG A 245 12.93 11.06 -27.46
N ILE A 246 13.30 10.98 -26.19
CA ILE A 246 14.71 10.92 -25.77
C ILE A 246 15.30 9.58 -26.22
N ILE A 247 14.65 8.47 -25.92
CA ILE A 247 15.18 7.12 -26.17
C ILE A 247 15.17 6.76 -27.65
N GLY A 248 14.13 7.18 -28.39
CA GLY A 248 13.96 6.83 -29.80
C GLY A 248 13.28 5.47 -30.03
N THR A 249 12.73 4.84 -28.98
CA THR A 249 12.02 3.56 -29.06
C THR A 249 10.54 3.71 -28.65
N PRO A 250 9.63 2.84 -29.12
CA PRO A 250 8.26 2.78 -28.60
C PRO A 250 8.24 2.46 -27.10
N LEU A 251 7.38 3.14 -26.36
CA LEU A 251 7.11 2.90 -24.94
C LEU A 251 5.61 2.71 -24.74
N LEU A 252 5.23 1.85 -23.80
CA LEU A 252 3.82 1.65 -23.45
C LEU A 252 3.19 2.97 -22.99
N SER A 253 1.95 3.21 -23.42
CA SER A 253 1.21 4.36 -22.91
C SER A 253 0.86 4.15 -21.43
N LEU A 254 0.56 5.24 -20.73
CA LEU A 254 0.10 5.17 -19.34
C LEU A 254 -1.21 4.37 -19.22
N GLN A 255 -2.06 4.43 -20.24
CA GLN A 255 -3.31 3.68 -20.28
C GLN A 255 -3.05 2.18 -20.45
N ASP A 256 -2.11 1.79 -21.30
CA ASP A 256 -1.72 0.39 -21.47
C ASP A 256 -1.11 -0.14 -20.18
N LEU A 257 -0.20 0.62 -19.56
CA LEU A 257 0.37 0.28 -18.25
C LEU A 257 -0.70 0.07 -17.18
N TYR A 258 -1.71 0.93 -17.12
CA TYR A 258 -2.84 0.76 -16.22
C TYR A 258 -3.61 -0.54 -16.50
N THR A 259 -3.99 -0.78 -17.76
CA THR A 259 -4.72 -1.98 -18.18
C THR A 259 -3.93 -3.25 -17.85
N THR A 260 -2.65 -3.33 -18.23
CA THR A 260 -1.80 -4.49 -17.96
C THR A 260 -1.68 -4.76 -16.46
N ARG A 261 -1.45 -3.73 -15.64
CA ARG A 261 -1.32 -3.87 -14.18
C ARG A 261 -2.65 -4.26 -13.53
N LEU A 262 -3.76 -3.71 -14.00
CA LEU A 262 -5.10 -4.04 -13.52
C LEU A 262 -5.44 -5.49 -13.83
N THR A 263 -5.24 -5.94 -15.08
CA THR A 263 -5.48 -7.33 -15.50
C THR A 263 -4.62 -8.30 -14.69
N ARG A 264 -3.32 -8.03 -14.56
CA ARG A 264 -2.42 -8.89 -13.77
C ARG A 264 -2.88 -9.03 -12.33
N LYS A 265 -3.18 -7.92 -11.65
CA LYS A 265 -3.66 -7.96 -10.26
C LYS A 265 -4.99 -8.68 -10.14
N THR A 266 -5.89 -8.50 -11.11
CA THR A 266 -7.19 -9.18 -11.16
C THR A 266 -7.02 -10.69 -11.28
N LEU A 267 -6.15 -11.16 -12.18
CA LEU A 267 -5.83 -12.59 -12.32
C LEU A 267 -5.24 -13.18 -11.04
N THR A 268 -4.38 -12.45 -10.32
CA THR A 268 -3.87 -12.90 -9.02
C THR A 268 -5.02 -13.12 -8.02
N ILE A 269 -5.97 -12.18 -7.93
CA ILE A 269 -7.11 -12.28 -7.01
C ILE A 269 -8.04 -13.44 -7.39
N ILE A 270 -8.27 -13.65 -8.68
CA ILE A 270 -9.16 -14.72 -9.16
C ILE A 270 -8.53 -16.09 -8.94
N LYS A 271 -7.20 -16.23 -9.10
CA LYS A 271 -6.51 -17.50 -8.91
C LYS A 271 -6.40 -17.91 -7.43
N ASP A 272 -6.41 -16.95 -6.52
CA ASP A 272 -6.30 -17.18 -5.08
C ASP A 272 -7.68 -17.20 -4.42
N ALA A 273 -8.18 -18.41 -4.11
CA ALA A 273 -9.47 -18.60 -3.45
C ALA A 273 -9.52 -18.04 -2.02
N HIS A 274 -8.37 -17.87 -1.37
CA HIS A 274 -8.25 -17.29 -0.03
C HIS A 274 -8.12 -15.77 -0.05
N HIS A 275 -7.95 -15.16 -1.23
CA HIS A 275 -7.86 -13.72 -1.33
C HIS A 275 -9.17 -13.05 -0.86
N PRO A 276 -9.13 -12.04 0.03
CA PRO A 276 -10.35 -11.42 0.59
C PRO A 276 -11.34 -10.88 -0.46
N ALA A 277 -10.80 -10.41 -1.59
CA ALA A 277 -11.59 -9.91 -2.72
C ALA A 277 -12.02 -10.99 -3.74
N HIS A 278 -11.64 -12.26 -3.59
CA HIS A 278 -11.93 -13.33 -4.55
C HIS A 278 -13.43 -13.43 -4.85
N ASN A 279 -14.24 -13.38 -3.78
CA ASN A 279 -15.69 -13.49 -3.85
C ASN A 279 -16.38 -12.35 -4.61
N LEU A 280 -15.68 -11.26 -4.94
CA LEU A 280 -16.20 -10.17 -5.77
C LEU A 280 -16.17 -10.53 -7.26
N PHE A 281 -15.38 -11.52 -7.67
CA PHE A 281 -15.21 -11.95 -9.06
C PHE A 281 -15.98 -13.23 -9.36
N ARG A 282 -17.31 -13.16 -9.31
CA ARG A 282 -18.18 -14.33 -9.61
C ARG A 282 -18.52 -14.40 -11.08
N LEU A 283 -18.26 -15.54 -11.72
CA LEU A 283 -18.72 -15.79 -13.10
C LEU A 283 -20.23 -15.97 -13.15
N LEU A 284 -20.84 -15.57 -14.27
CA LEU A 284 -22.21 -15.93 -14.63
C LEU A 284 -22.28 -17.41 -15.06
N PRO A 285 -23.47 -18.04 -15.08
CA PRO A 285 -23.61 -19.45 -15.45
C PRO A 285 -23.00 -19.83 -16.81
N SER A 286 -22.90 -18.87 -17.74
CA SER A 286 -22.24 -19.08 -19.03
C SER A 286 -20.72 -19.25 -18.97
N GLY A 287 -20.09 -18.97 -17.82
CA GLY A 287 -18.63 -19.02 -17.63
C GLY A 287 -17.83 -17.93 -18.35
N ARG A 288 -18.48 -17.08 -19.16
CA ARG A 288 -17.81 -16.11 -20.04
C ARG A 288 -17.68 -14.70 -19.46
N ARG A 289 -18.55 -14.33 -18.51
CA ARG A 289 -18.67 -12.95 -18.02
C ARG A 289 -18.73 -12.95 -16.50
N TYR A 290 -18.13 -11.94 -15.88
CA TYR A 290 -18.26 -11.72 -14.45
C TYR A 290 -19.54 -10.96 -14.13
N ARG A 291 -20.11 -11.24 -12.95
CA ARG A 291 -21.26 -10.54 -12.42
C ARG A 291 -20.91 -9.07 -12.20
N SER A 292 -21.63 -8.18 -12.88
CA SER A 292 -21.44 -6.74 -12.74
C SER A 292 -21.82 -6.27 -11.33
N LEU A 293 -21.02 -5.37 -10.77
CA LEU A 293 -21.32 -4.70 -9.51
C LEU A 293 -22.13 -3.42 -9.78
N ARG A 294 -23.19 -3.22 -9.00
CA ARG A 294 -23.99 -2.00 -9.07
C ARG A 294 -23.17 -0.82 -8.54
N SER A 295 -23.10 0.26 -9.31
CA SER A 295 -22.49 1.51 -8.87
C SER A 295 -23.46 2.67 -9.08
N ARG A 296 -23.65 3.51 -8.05
CA ARG A 296 -24.49 4.73 -8.15
C ARG A 296 -23.69 5.99 -8.47
N THR A 297 -22.35 5.91 -8.42
CA THR A 297 -21.48 7.06 -8.63
C THR A 297 -20.35 6.71 -9.59
N THR A 298 -19.87 7.72 -10.33
CA THR A 298 -18.71 7.60 -11.22
C THR A 298 -17.45 7.21 -10.45
N ARG A 299 -17.29 7.72 -9.22
CA ARG A 299 -16.18 7.39 -8.32
C ARG A 299 -16.13 5.90 -7.98
N LEU A 300 -17.27 5.32 -7.59
CA LEU A 300 -17.34 3.89 -7.32
C LEU A 300 -17.14 3.07 -8.59
N ARG A 301 -17.75 3.48 -9.71
CA ARG A 301 -17.57 2.84 -11.02
C ARG A 301 -16.12 2.79 -11.47
N ASN A 302 -15.33 3.80 -11.12
CA ASN A 302 -13.92 3.94 -11.50
C ASN A 302 -12.96 3.32 -10.49
N SER A 303 -13.47 2.75 -9.38
CA SER A 303 -12.66 2.00 -8.41
C SER A 303 -12.04 0.74 -9.03
N PHE A 304 -10.99 0.25 -8.39
CA PHE A 304 -10.27 -0.97 -8.78
C PHE A 304 -11.22 -2.12 -9.12
N THR A 305 -12.09 -2.52 -8.20
CA THR A 305 -12.94 -3.72 -8.35
C THR A 305 -13.88 -3.61 -9.55
N HIS A 306 -14.51 -2.45 -9.74
CA HIS A 306 -15.45 -2.24 -10.85
C HIS A 306 -14.72 -2.25 -12.20
N GLN A 307 -13.56 -1.61 -12.28
CA GLN A 307 -12.75 -1.59 -13.50
C GLN A 307 -12.17 -2.99 -13.81
N ALA A 308 -11.73 -3.71 -12.78
CA ALA A 308 -11.21 -5.07 -12.89
C ALA A 308 -12.25 -6.04 -13.46
N ILE A 309 -13.47 -6.02 -12.93
CA ILE A 309 -14.59 -6.82 -13.44
C ILE A 309 -14.93 -6.45 -14.88
N ARG A 310 -14.95 -5.15 -15.19
CA ARG A 310 -15.26 -4.64 -16.53
C ARG A 310 -14.23 -5.11 -17.57
N ILE A 311 -12.94 -4.91 -17.30
CA ILE A 311 -11.85 -5.31 -18.20
C ILE A 311 -11.80 -6.84 -18.35
N SER A 312 -12.06 -7.59 -17.29
CA SER A 312 -12.08 -9.06 -17.36
C SER A 312 -13.29 -9.61 -18.13
N THR A 313 -14.39 -8.86 -18.17
CA THR A 313 -15.60 -9.24 -18.91
C THR A 313 -15.56 -8.80 -20.37
N TYR A 314 -14.95 -7.64 -20.62
CA TYR A 314 -14.83 -7.02 -21.93
C TYR A 314 -13.38 -6.53 -22.11
N PRO A 315 -12.45 -7.44 -22.45
CA PRO A 315 -11.05 -7.07 -22.64
C PRO A 315 -10.96 -6.05 -23.78
N PRO A 316 -10.16 -4.97 -23.63
CA PRO A 316 -9.93 -4.04 -24.71
C PRO A 316 -9.24 -4.76 -25.90
N PRO A 317 -9.39 -4.25 -27.14
CA PRO A 317 -8.64 -4.76 -28.27
C PRO A 317 -7.14 -4.67 -27.97
N ILE A 318 -6.43 -5.79 -28.18
CA ILE A 318 -5.01 -5.95 -27.89
C ILE A 318 -4.21 -4.89 -28.66
N SER A 319 -3.37 -4.14 -27.95
CA SER A 319 -2.44 -3.19 -28.58
C SER A 319 -1.35 -3.98 -29.33
N PRO A 320 -0.93 -3.57 -30.55
CA PRO A 320 0.08 -4.30 -31.34
C PRO A 320 1.40 -4.58 -30.59
N HIS A 321 1.69 -3.83 -29.52
CA HIS A 321 2.89 -3.99 -28.70
C HIS A 321 2.84 -5.16 -27.69
N GLU A 322 1.68 -5.80 -27.46
CA GLU A 322 1.56 -6.94 -26.54
C GLU A 322 1.98 -8.29 -27.16
N GLN A 323 2.18 -8.37 -28.49
CA GLN A 323 2.58 -9.63 -29.15
C GLN A 323 3.99 -10.12 -28.79
N CYS A 324 4.88 -9.25 -28.31
CA CYS A 324 6.27 -9.62 -27.97
C CYS A 324 6.49 -10.12 -26.52
N SER A 325 5.46 -10.19 -25.68
CA SER A 325 5.62 -10.55 -24.26
C SER A 325 4.85 -11.80 -23.81
N ASN A 326 4.25 -12.53 -24.75
CA ASN A 326 3.53 -13.77 -24.51
C ASN A 326 4.24 -15.00 -25.12
N GLU A 327 5.56 -15.08 -25.04
CA GLU A 327 6.20 -16.39 -25.13
C GLU A 327 6.05 -17.12 -23.78
N PRO A 328 5.54 -18.36 -23.76
CA PRO A 328 5.59 -19.18 -22.55
C PRO A 328 7.06 -19.43 -22.18
N PRO A 329 7.41 -19.53 -20.88
CA PRO A 329 8.75 -19.94 -20.50
C PRO A 329 9.06 -21.31 -21.13
N PRO A 330 10.31 -21.56 -21.58
CA PRO A 330 10.67 -22.85 -22.14
C PRO A 330 10.37 -23.94 -21.11
N ARG A 331 9.63 -24.97 -21.54
CA ARG A 331 9.39 -26.17 -20.74
C ARG A 331 10.75 -26.76 -20.37
N CYS A 332 11.13 -26.71 -19.10
CA CYS A 332 12.17 -27.57 -18.58
C CYS A 332 11.67 -29.01 -18.74
N LEU A 333 12.22 -29.72 -19.72
CA LEU A 333 12.13 -31.16 -19.81
C LEU A 333 12.94 -31.72 -18.65
N GLU A 334 12.26 -32.15 -17.58
CA GLU A 334 12.81 -33.11 -16.64
C GLU A 334 13.17 -34.36 -17.44
N THR A 335 14.46 -34.57 -17.67
CA THR A 335 14.99 -35.85 -18.11
C THR A 335 15.47 -36.57 -16.86
N LEU A 336 14.75 -37.64 -16.52
CA LEU A 336 15.18 -38.68 -15.61
C LEU A 336 16.58 -39.17 -16.00
N HIS A 337 17.50 -39.17 -15.03
CA HIS A 337 18.50 -40.22 -14.84
C HIS A 337 19.01 -40.22 -13.40
#